data_AF-M5BPB7-F1
#
_entry.id   AF-M5BPB7-F1
#
_cell.length_a   1.000
_cell.length_b   1.000
_cell.length_c   1.000
_cell.angle_alpha   90.00
_cell.angle_beta   90.00
_cell.angle_gamma   90.00
#
_symmetry.space_group_name_H-M   'P 1'
#
loop_
_entity.id
_entity.type
_entity.pdbx_description
1 polymer ?
#
loop_
_entity_poly.entity_id
_entity_poly.type
_entity_poly.pdbx_seq_one_letter_code
_entity_poly.pdbx_strand_id
1 'polypeptide(L)'
;MLDADYDDGSYGPVFVRLAWHSSGTYDKDTKTGGSNYATMRFEPEALHGANNGLNIARAKMEEVKKEFPWISYGDLWTLGGVAALQVSVFHPFSAK
;
A
#
# COMPACT_ATOMS: atom_id res chain seq x y z
N MET A 1 10.25 5.67 3.35
CA MET A 1 10.13 4.20 3.53
C MET A 1 10.68 3.79 4.88
N LEU A 2 11.87 4.26 5.25
CA LEU A 2 12.37 4.15 6.63
C LEU A 2 11.84 5.30 7.48
N ASP A 3 11.45 5.01 8.70
CA ASP A 3 10.98 5.96 9.71
C ASP A 3 11.19 5.32 11.08
N ALA A 4 12.17 5.82 11.84
CA ALA A 4 12.59 5.23 13.11
C ALA A 4 11.49 5.25 14.18
N ASP A 5 10.46 6.09 14.00
CA ASP A 5 9.36 6.27 14.95
C ASP A 5 8.13 5.40 14.58
N TYR A 6 8.17 4.66 13.48
CA TYR A 6 7.09 3.77 13.04
C TYR A 6 7.47 2.30 13.13
N ASP A 7 6.76 1.55 13.98
CA ASP A 7 6.88 0.10 14.16
C ASP A 7 8.34 -0.36 14.36
N ASP A 8 8.90 -1.12 13.42
CA ASP A 8 10.28 -1.62 13.45
C ASP A 8 11.29 -0.69 12.76
N GLY A 9 10.88 0.53 12.44
CA GLY A 9 11.69 1.50 11.71
C GLY A 9 11.33 1.63 10.22
N SER A 10 10.26 0.98 9.75
CA SER A 10 9.92 0.90 8.32
C SER A 10 8.43 0.88 8.02
N TYR A 11 8.00 1.67 7.03
CA TYR A 11 6.68 1.54 6.41
C TYR A 11 6.60 0.39 5.38
N GLY A 12 7.72 -0.30 5.12
CA GLY A 12 7.80 -1.38 4.14
C GLY A 12 6.70 -2.43 4.32
N PRO A 13 6.55 -3.05 5.50
CA PRO A 13 5.52 -4.06 5.74
C PRO A 13 4.10 -3.56 5.47
N VAL A 14 3.76 -2.33 5.88
CA VAL A 14 2.41 -1.78 5.70
C VAL A 14 2.12 -1.41 4.23
N PHE A 15 3.14 -1.04 3.45
CA PHE A 15 3.01 -0.81 2.01
C PHE A 15 2.80 -2.11 1.23
N VAL A 16 3.50 -3.18 1.60
CA VAL A 16 3.25 -4.52 1.04
C VAL A 16 1.81 -4.95 1.35
N ARG A 17 1.35 -4.75 2.58
CA ARG A 17 -0.03 -5.06 2.96
C ARG A 17 -1.05 -4.23 2.18
N LEU A 18 -0.82 -2.94 1.99
CA LEU A 18 -1.71 -2.09 1.18
C LEU A 18 -1.83 -2.60 -0.26
N ALA A 19 -0.71 -2.90 -0.92
CA ALA A 19 -0.68 -3.44 -2.27
C ALA A 19 -1.43 -4.78 -2.37
N TRP A 20 -1.19 -5.68 -1.40
CA TRP A 20 -1.86 -6.97 -1.32
C TRP A 20 -3.38 -6.81 -1.15
N HIS A 21 -3.82 -6.04 -0.15
CA HIS A 21 -5.25 -5.85 0.11
C HIS A 21 -5.97 -5.15 -1.06
N SER A 22 -5.31 -4.19 -1.71
CA SER A 22 -5.88 -3.53 -2.89
C SER A 22 -6.04 -4.51 -4.05
N SER A 23 -5.12 -5.45 -4.22
CA SER A 23 -5.19 -6.47 -5.27
C SER A 23 -6.17 -7.60 -4.93
N GLY A 24 -6.28 -7.93 -3.64
CA GLY A 24 -6.96 -9.14 -3.13
C GLY A 24 -8.48 -9.11 -3.19
N THR A 25 -9.09 -8.00 -3.62
CA THR A 25 -10.53 -7.90 -3.85
C THR A 25 -10.96 -8.41 -5.24
N TYR A 26 -10.00 -8.80 -6.10
CA TYR A 26 -10.30 -9.28 -7.44
C TYR A 26 -11.16 -10.55 -7.42
N ASP A 27 -12.27 -10.51 -8.12
CA ASP A 27 -13.16 -11.64 -8.31
C ASP A 27 -13.02 -12.21 -9.73
N LYS A 28 -12.73 -13.51 -9.82
CA LYS A 28 -12.43 -14.16 -11.09
C LYS A 28 -13.64 -14.33 -12.01
N ASP A 29 -14.85 -14.40 -11.47
CA ASP A 29 -16.06 -14.75 -12.23
C ASP A 29 -16.71 -13.49 -12.77
N THR A 30 -16.76 -12.43 -11.96
CA THR A 30 -17.31 -11.12 -12.31
C THR A 30 -16.28 -10.17 -12.93
N LYS A 31 -14.97 -10.46 -12.79
CA LYS A 31 -13.85 -9.62 -13.25
C LYS A 31 -13.82 -8.22 -12.62
N THR A 32 -14.42 -8.07 -11.44
CA THR A 32 -14.45 -6.82 -10.69
C THR A 32 -13.46 -6.83 -9.52
N GLY A 33 -13.25 -5.67 -8.88
CA GLY A 33 -12.26 -5.51 -7.81
C GLY A 33 -10.82 -5.47 -8.32
N GLY A 34 -9.88 -5.75 -7.41
CA GLY A 34 -8.45 -5.65 -7.65
C GLY A 34 -7.92 -4.22 -7.60
N SER A 35 -6.63 -4.06 -7.91
CA SER A 35 -5.94 -2.76 -7.78
C SER A 35 -6.40 -1.69 -8.76
N ASN A 36 -7.14 -2.09 -9.79
CA ASN A 36 -7.72 -1.16 -10.75
C ASN A 36 -8.63 -0.16 -10.02
N TYR A 37 -8.50 1.11 -10.36
CA TYR A 37 -9.22 2.25 -9.76
C TYR A 37 -8.86 2.60 -8.30
N ALA A 38 -8.12 1.75 -7.59
CA ALA A 38 -7.77 1.92 -6.17
C ALA A 38 -9.00 2.30 -5.33
N THR A 39 -10.02 1.45 -5.38
CA THR A 39 -11.34 1.69 -4.77
C THR A 39 -11.29 1.80 -3.26
N MET A 40 -10.29 1.19 -2.60
CA MET A 40 -10.02 1.32 -1.16
C MET A 40 -9.68 2.77 -0.71
N ARG A 41 -9.66 3.75 -1.60
CA ARG A 41 -9.65 5.18 -1.23
C ARG A 41 -11.00 5.67 -0.74
N PHE A 42 -12.07 4.95 -1.06
CA PHE A 42 -13.44 5.36 -0.83
C PHE A 42 -14.17 4.39 0.09
N GLU A 43 -15.23 4.89 0.73
CA GLU A 43 -16.19 4.06 1.45
C GLU A 43 -17.05 3.24 0.45
N PRO A 44 -17.49 2.04 0.82
CA PRO A 44 -17.31 1.38 2.13
C PRO A 44 -15.97 0.64 2.27
N GLU A 45 -15.26 0.38 1.17
CA GLU A 45 -14.08 -0.52 1.17
C GLU A 45 -12.95 -0.05 2.09
N ALA A 46 -12.73 1.27 2.16
CA ALA A 46 -11.79 1.90 3.08
C ALA A 46 -12.03 1.55 4.57
N LEU A 47 -13.26 1.19 4.93
CA LEU A 47 -13.72 0.92 6.30
C LEU A 47 -13.97 -0.57 6.57
N HIS A 48 -13.76 -1.45 5.59
CA HIS A 48 -13.82 -2.88 5.85
C HIS A 48 -12.82 -3.25 6.96
N GLY A 49 -13.25 -4.06 7.93
CA GLY A 49 -12.40 -4.40 9.09
C GLY A 49 -11.06 -5.04 8.70
N ALA A 50 -11.02 -5.78 7.58
CA ALA A 50 -9.78 -6.32 7.00
C ALA A 50 -8.76 -5.24 6.61
N ASN A 51 -9.20 -4.02 6.32
CA ASN A 51 -8.38 -2.89 5.89
C ASN A 51 -7.98 -1.94 7.04
N ASN A 52 -8.29 -2.29 8.29
CA ASN A 52 -7.88 -1.51 9.47
C ASN A 52 -6.37 -1.27 9.49
N GLY A 53 -5.97 -0.03 9.77
CA GLY A 53 -4.57 0.43 9.78
C GLY A 53 -4.01 0.83 8.40
N LEU A 54 -4.65 0.46 7.29
CA LEU A 54 -4.19 0.83 5.95
C LEU A 54 -4.40 2.32 5.62
N ASN A 55 -5.13 3.07 6.46
CA ASN A 55 -5.18 4.53 6.40
C ASN A 55 -3.79 5.17 6.57
N ILE A 56 -2.90 4.57 7.38
CA ILE A 56 -1.53 5.05 7.57
C ILE A 56 -0.76 4.96 6.25
N ALA A 57 -0.79 3.79 5.61
CA ALA A 57 -0.15 3.57 4.32
C ALA A 57 -0.73 4.48 3.22
N ARG A 58 -2.05 4.64 3.16
CA ARG A 58 -2.72 5.53 2.21
C ARG A 58 -2.31 6.99 2.39
N ALA A 59 -2.21 7.47 3.64
CA ALA A 59 -1.75 8.82 3.92
C ALA A 59 -0.32 9.08 3.44
N LYS A 60 0.59 8.11 3.64
CA LYS A 60 1.97 8.21 3.12
C LYS A 60 2.04 8.13 1.60
N MET A 61 1.24 7.28 0.98
CA MET A 61 1.13 7.25 -0.49
C MET A 61 0.52 8.53 -1.05
N GLU A 62 -0.34 9.22 -0.31
CA GLU A 62 -0.90 10.51 -0.72
C GLU A 62 0.16 11.62 -0.77
N GLU A 63 1.17 11.60 0.13
CA GLU A 63 2.32 12.50 0.05
C GLU A 63 3.06 12.31 -1.29
N VAL A 64 3.38 11.05 -1.65
CA VAL A 64 4.02 10.70 -2.93
C VAL A 64 3.13 11.06 -4.12
N LYS A 65 1.82 10.83 -4.01
CA LYS A 65 0.85 11.15 -5.07
C LYS A 65 0.85 12.64 -5.40
N LYS A 66 0.99 13.51 -4.40
CA LYS A 66 1.04 14.97 -4.59
C LYS A 66 2.29 15.41 -5.33
N GLU A 67 3.43 14.77 -5.07
CA GLU A 67 4.68 15.03 -5.80
C GLU A 67 4.63 14.51 -7.25
N PHE A 68 3.96 13.38 -7.46
CA PHE A 68 3.85 12.72 -8.77
C PHE A 68 2.38 12.60 -9.21
N PRO A 69 1.72 13.70 -9.62
CA PRO A 69 0.29 13.69 -9.95
C PRO A 69 -0.06 12.85 -11.18
N TRP A 70 0.92 12.45 -12.00
CA TRP A 70 0.73 11.65 -13.21
C TRP A 70 0.52 10.15 -12.94
N ILE A 71 1.03 9.59 -11.84
CA ILE A 71 0.88 8.16 -11.54
C ILE A 71 -0.52 7.87 -11.00
N SER A 72 -1.17 6.80 -11.45
CA SER A 72 -2.47 6.42 -10.88
C SER A 72 -2.29 5.91 -9.44
N TYR A 73 -3.35 5.96 -8.62
CA TYR A 73 -3.29 5.42 -7.26
C TYR A 73 -3.05 3.91 -7.23
N GLY A 74 -3.65 3.17 -8.16
CA GLY A 74 -3.48 1.72 -8.26
C GLY A 74 -2.04 1.34 -8.60
N ASP A 75 -1.45 2.04 -9.57
CA ASP A 75 -0.04 1.88 -9.93
C ASP A 75 0.88 2.27 -8.78
N LEU A 76 0.60 3.39 -8.11
CA LEU A 76 1.41 3.88 -7.00
C LEU A 76 1.45 2.90 -5.84
N TRP A 77 0.30 2.36 -5.42
CA TRP A 77 0.25 1.42 -4.31
C TRP A 77 0.92 0.10 -4.66
N THR A 78 0.71 -0.41 -5.88
CA THR A 78 1.34 -1.65 -6.36
C THR A 78 2.87 -1.48 -6.47
N LEU A 79 3.32 -0.37 -7.05
CA LEU A 79 4.75 -0.01 -7.14
C LEU A 79 5.37 0.14 -5.75
N GLY A 80 4.65 0.79 -4.83
CA GLY A 80 5.07 0.93 -3.43
C GLY A 80 5.29 -0.41 -2.74
N GLY A 81 4.42 -1.40 -2.97
CA GLY A 81 4.60 -2.76 -2.46
C GLY A 81 5.84 -3.45 -3.04
N VAL A 82 6.06 -3.35 -4.35
CA VAL A 82 7.26 -3.92 -5.01
C VAL A 82 8.54 -3.25 -4.52
N ALA A 83 8.56 -1.93 -4.45
CA ALA A 83 9.70 -1.16 -3.97
C ALA A 83 10.02 -1.49 -2.50
N ALA A 84 9.00 -1.66 -1.65
CA ALA A 84 9.17 -2.08 -0.27
C ALA A 84 9.88 -3.43 -0.15
N LEU A 85 9.46 -4.43 -0.95
CA LEU A 85 10.12 -5.75 -0.98
C LEU A 85 11.57 -5.66 -1.45
N GLN A 86 11.84 -4.87 -2.50
CA GLN A 86 13.19 -4.68 -3.01
C GLN A 86 14.11 -4.07 -1.95
N VAL A 87 13.66 -3.02 -1.26
CA VAL A 87 14.45 -2.36 -0.21
C VAL A 87 14.74 -3.32 0.96
N SER A 88 13.76 -4.12 1.38
CA SER A 88 13.97 -5.11 2.45
C SER A 88 14.99 -6.19 2.11
N VAL A 89 15.13 -6.56 0.83
CA VAL A 89 16.12 -7.55 0.37
C VAL A 89 17.54 -6.96 0.33
N PHE A 90 17.69 -5.69 -0.03
CA PHE A 90 19.00 -5.03 -0.12
C PHE A 90 19.44 -4.34 1.19
N HIS A 91 18.52 -4.14 2.13
CA HIS A 91 18.81 -3.66 3.48
C HIS A 91 18.13 -4.62 4.47
N PRO A 92 18.79 -5.75 4.82
CA PRO A 92 18.20 -6.71 5.74
C PRO A 92 17.84 -5.97 7.01
N PHE A 93 16.57 -6.11 7.42
CA PHE A 93 15.99 -5.49 8.61
C PHE A 93 17.04 -5.36 9.71
N SER A 94 17.42 -4.13 10.01
CA SER A 94 18.24 -3.85 11.20
C SER A 94 17.31 -3.99 12.39
N ALA A 95 17.00 -5.25 12.75
CA ALA A 95 16.39 -5.57 14.02
C ALA A 95 17.30 -4.98 15.10
N LYS A 96 16.81 -3.94 15.79
CA LYS A 96 17.36 -3.58 17.09
C LYS A 96 17.09 -4.71 18.08
#